data_AF-A0A484Z9W5-F1
#
_entry.id   AF-A0A484Z9W5-F1
#
_cell.length_a   1.000
_cell.length_b   1.000
_cell.length_c   1.000
_cell.angle_alpha   90.00
_cell.angle_beta   90.00
_cell.angle_gamma   90.00
#
_symmetry.space_group_name_H-M   'P 1'
#
loop_
_entity.id
_entity.type
_entity.pdbx_description
1 polymer ?
#
loop_
_entity_poly.entity_id
_entity_poly.type
_entity_poly.pdbx_seq_one_letter_code
_entity_poly.pdbx_strand_id
1 'polypeptide(L)'
;MRYRFIGTDDFTFGLTGGFRNYGYHFKDEHGAKDGSANMQRYKIQPDWDIKLTDDWRFGGWLSLYQFANDLEKTGYADSRVETENGLYLVP
;
A
#
# COMPACT_ATOMS: atom_id res chain seq x y z
N MET A 1 2.10 -9.48 5.13
CA MET A 1 1.36 -10.31 6.10
C MET A 1 0.06 -9.59 6.43
N ARG A 2 -1.07 -10.31 6.55
CA ARG A 2 -2.36 -9.73 6.93
C ARG A 2 -2.91 -10.45 8.14
N TYR A 3 -3.47 -9.70 9.08
CA TYR A 3 -4.21 -10.22 10.23
C TYR A 3 -5.65 -9.68 10.18
N ARG A 4 -6.64 -10.55 10.43
CA ARG A 4 -8.05 -10.16 10.52
C ARG A 4 -8.43 -10.09 12.00
N PHE A 5 -8.83 -8.92 12.47
CA PHE A 5 -9.27 -8.72 13.86
C PHE A 5 -10.75 -9.04 14.04
N ILE A 6 -11.57 -8.62 13.08
CA ILE A 6 -13.02 -8.82 13.11
C ILE A 6 -13.44 -9.42 11.77
N GLY A 7 -14.32 -10.42 11.82
CA GLY A 7 -14.86 -11.09 10.66
C GLY A 7 -16.24 -11.65 10.96
N THR A 8 -17.24 -10.78 10.95
CA THR A 8 -18.66 -11.15 11.03
C THR A 8 -19.32 -10.97 9.67
N ASP A 9 -20.59 -11.37 9.56
CA ASP A 9 -21.37 -11.14 8.35
C ASP A 9 -21.56 -9.64 8.09
N ASP A 10 -21.71 -8.81 9.13
CA ASP A 10 -21.99 -7.38 8.94
C ASP A 10 -20.73 -6.51 8.86
N PHE A 11 -19.61 -6.96 9.43
CA PHE A 11 -18.41 -6.14 9.53
C PHE A 11 -17.13 -6.97 9.48
N THR A 12 -16.17 -6.52 8.68
CA THR A 12 -14.81 -7.06 8.71
C THR A 12 -13.78 -5.95 8.90
N PHE A 13 -12.75 -6.26 9.68
CA PHE A 13 -11.61 -5.37 9.89
C PHE A 13 -10.32 -6.17 9.89
N GLY A 14 -9.37 -5.71 9.07
CA GLY A 14 -8.06 -6.30 8.92
C GLY A 14 -6.94 -5.26 8.95
N LEU A 15 -5.72 -5.76 9.14
CA LEU A 15 -4.50 -4.97 9.05
C LEU A 15 -3.44 -5.74 8.28
N THR A 16 -2.87 -5.08 7.29
CA THR A 16 -1.82 -5.62 6.44
C THR A 16 -0.51 -4.88 6.69
N GLY A 17 0.49 -5.61 7.18
CA GLY A 17 1.89 -5.18 7.21
C GLY A 17 2.61 -5.56 5.91
N GLY A 18 3.44 -4.67 5.40
CA GLY A 18 4.22 -4.91 4.18
C GLY A 18 5.63 -4.35 4.24
N PHE A 19 6.53 -5.01 3.51
CA PHE A 19 7.89 -4.56 3.26
C PHE A 19 8.21 -4.80 1.78
N ARG A 20 8.86 -3.84 1.14
CA ARG A 20 9.40 -3.96 -0.22
C ARG A 20 10.79 -3.36 -0.28
N ASN A 21 11.66 -3.92 -1.11
CA ASN A 21 12.90 -3.29 -1.55
C ASN A 21 12.79 -2.98 -3.05
N TYR A 22 13.01 -1.73 -3.41
CA TYR A 22 13.08 -1.26 -4.79
C TYR A 22 14.56 -1.10 -5.18
N GLY A 23 15.04 -1.96 -6.08
CA GLY A 23 16.36 -1.87 -6.67
C GLY A 23 16.31 -1.13 -8.00
N TYR A 24 16.99 0.02 -8.07
CA TYR A 24 17.12 0.83 -9.28
C TYR A 24 18.51 0.65 -9.89
N HIS A 25 18.54 0.53 -11.22
CA HIS A 25 19.75 0.61 -12.03
C HIS A 25 19.60 1.78 -12.99
N PHE A 26 20.40 2.81 -12.80
CA PHE A 26 20.31 4.01 -13.62
C PHE A 26 21.22 3.87 -14.85
N LYS A 27 20.80 4.49 -15.94
CA LYS A 27 21.61 4.69 -17.13
C LYS A 27 21.65 6.18 -17.44
N ASP A 28 22.79 6.65 -17.91
CA ASP A 28 22.94 8.02 -18.39
C ASP A 28 22.24 8.23 -19.75
N GLU A 29 22.27 9.46 -20.25
CA GLU A 29 21.69 9.84 -21.55
C GLU A 29 22.31 9.08 -22.75
N HIS A 30 23.49 8.50 -22.57
CA HIS A 30 24.20 7.70 -23.57
C HIS A 30 24.02 6.19 -23.35
N GLY A 31 23.20 5.79 -22.37
CA GLY A 31 22.86 4.40 -22.08
C GLY A 31 23.92 3.62 -21.27
N ALA A 32 25.00 4.28 -20.83
CA ALA A 32 25.98 3.69 -19.94
C ALA A 32 25.44 3.59 -18.51
N LYS A 33 25.96 2.64 -17.70
CA LYS A 33 25.51 2.45 -16.31
C LYS A 33 25.89 3.66 -15.46
N ASP A 34 24.91 4.27 -14.80
CA ASP A 34 25.10 5.45 -13.94
C ASP A 34 24.67 5.17 -12.49
N GLY A 35 25.18 4.08 -11.94
CA GLY A 35 24.96 3.69 -10.56
C GLY A 35 23.65 2.94 -10.29
N SER A 36 23.37 2.76 -9.00
CA SER A 36 22.22 2.02 -8.49
C SER A 36 21.73 2.59 -7.16
N ALA A 37 20.48 2.30 -6.83
CA ALA A 37 19.87 2.64 -5.55
C ALA A 37 19.02 1.48 -5.01
N ASN A 38 18.98 1.33 -3.69
CA ASN A 38 18.09 0.41 -2.99
C ASN A 38 17.26 1.17 -1.96
N MET A 39 16.00 1.40 -2.29
CA MET A 39 15.04 2.06 -1.40
C MET A 39 14.07 1.04 -0.83
N GLN A 40 13.86 1.05 0.48
CA GLN A 40 12.87 0.20 1.13
C GLN A 40 11.57 0.96 1.36
N ARG A 41 10.46 0.24 1.33
CA ARG A 41 9.14 0.75 1.66
C ARG A 41 8.47 -0.14 2.69
N TYR A 42 8.19 0.44 3.85
CA TYR A 42 7.37 -0.16 4.90
C TYR A 42 5.92 0.23 4.70
N LYS A 43 4.99 -0.67 4.98
CA LYS A 43 3.55 -0.45 4.83
C LYS A 43 2.80 -0.88 6.08
N ILE A 44 1.88 -0.04 6.54
CA ILE A 44 0.78 -0.41 7.40
C ILE A 44 -0.52 -0.08 6.66
N GLN A 45 -1.41 -1.05 6.49
CA GLN A 45 -2.65 -0.87 5.76
C GLN A 45 -3.83 -1.48 6.51
N PRO A 46 -4.63 -0.70 7.26
CA PRO A 46 -5.97 -1.14 7.66
C PRO A 46 -6.86 -1.36 6.43
N ASP A 47 -7.72 -2.36 6.53
CA ASP A 47 -8.77 -2.68 5.56
C ASP A 47 -10.09 -2.95 6.29
N TRP A 48 -11.20 -2.55 5.70
CA TRP A 48 -12.53 -2.67 6.28
C TRP A 48 -13.57 -3.03 5.24
N ASP A 49 -14.64 -3.63 5.73
CA ASP A 49 -15.82 -3.93 4.95
C ASP A 49 -17.06 -3.91 5.83
N ILE A 50 -18.07 -3.15 5.43
CA ILE A 50 -19.26 -2.82 6.23
C ILE A 50 -20.50 -3.13 5.40
N LYS A 51 -21.37 -4.00 5.92
CA LYS A 51 -22.70 -4.23 5.37
C LYS A 51 -23.60 -3.03 5.67
N LEU A 52 -24.19 -2.44 4.63
CA LEU A 52 -25.13 -1.34 4.75
C LEU A 52 -26.58 -1.87 4.66
N THR A 53 -26.82 -2.76 3.71
CA THR A 53 -28.05 -3.52 3.52
C THR A 53 -27.70 -4.94 3.06
N ASP A 54 -28.69 -5.79 2.79
CA ASP A 54 -28.44 -7.12 2.23
C ASP A 54 -27.71 -7.06 0.87
N ASP A 55 -27.99 -6.04 0.06
CA ASP A 55 -27.41 -5.88 -1.28
C ASP A 55 -26.20 -4.95 -1.32
N TRP A 56 -25.99 -4.09 -0.33
CA TRP A 56 -24.97 -3.02 -0.40
C TRP A 56 -23.91 -3.13 0.69
N ARG A 57 -22.66 -2.92 0.26
CA ARG A 57 -21.50 -2.81 1.14
C ARG A 57 -20.70 -1.54 0.89
N PHE A 58 -20.06 -1.07 1.95
CA PHE A 58 -18.99 -0.07 1.90
C PHE A 58 -17.69 -0.73 2.35
N GLY A 59 -16.70 -0.76 1.47
CA GLY A 59 -15.41 -1.37 1.78
C GLY A 59 -14.26 -0.57 1.21
N GLY A 60 -13.07 -0.84 1.74
CA GLY A 60 -11.88 -0.14 1.32
C GLY A 60 -10.68 -0.41 2.19
N TRP A 61 -9.64 0.37 1.94
CA TRP A 61 -8.39 0.30 2.68
C TRP A 61 -7.69 1.65 2.66
N LEU A 62 -6.80 1.83 3.63
CA LEU A 62 -5.89 2.97 3.69
C LEU A 62 -4.49 2.42 3.92
N SER A 63 -3.51 2.83 3.12
CA SER A 63 -2.11 2.46 3.23
C SER A 63 -1.28 3.66 3.67
N LEU A 64 -0.50 3.45 4.72
CA LEU A 64 0.56 4.33 5.17
C LEU A 64 1.89 3.73 4.76
N TYR A 65 2.70 4.50 4.04
CA TYR A 65 4.02 4.09 3.59
C TYR A 65 5.10 4.98 4.18
N GLN A 66 6.16 4.34 4.67
CA GLN A 66 7.44 4.99 4.96
C GLN A 66 8.46 4.45 3.96
N PHE A 67 9.13 5.35 3.25
CA PHE A 67 10.26 5.04 2.40
C PHE A 67 11.56 5.37 3.15
N ALA A 68 12.57 4.55 2.93
CA ALA A 68 13.88 4.70 3.56
C ALA A 68 14.98 4.31 2.59
N ASN A 69 16.15 4.93 2.78
CA ASN A 69 17.37 4.75 2.02
C ASN A 69 17.28 5.19 0.54
N ASP A 70 18.36 5.78 0.05
CA ASP A 70 18.51 6.26 -1.33
C ASP A 70 17.35 7.15 -1.86
N LEU A 71 16.67 7.89 -0.97
CA LEU A 71 15.55 8.76 -1.34
C LEU A 71 15.98 9.88 -2.30
N GLU A 72 17.14 10.49 -2.06
CA GLU A 72 17.69 11.52 -2.94
C GLU A 72 17.98 10.99 -4.36
N LYS A 73 18.50 9.76 -4.46
CA LYS A 73 18.80 9.12 -5.75
C LYS A 73 17.54 8.67 -6.49
N THR A 74 16.52 8.25 -5.76
CA THR A 74 15.28 7.73 -6.34
C THR A 74 14.23 8.81 -6.57
N GLY A 75 14.39 9.98 -5.95
CA GLY A 75 13.45 11.11 -6.03
C GLY A 75 12.12 10.86 -5.31
N TYR A 76 12.04 9.84 -4.46
CA TYR A 76 10.82 9.54 -3.71
C TYR A 76 10.67 10.47 -2.51
N ALA A 77 9.44 10.88 -2.24
CA ALA A 77 9.07 11.39 -0.92
C ALA A 77 9.30 10.30 0.13
N ASP A 78 9.68 10.71 1.35
CA ASP A 78 9.93 9.80 2.47
C ASP A 78 8.66 9.09 2.97
N SER A 79 7.49 9.61 2.62
CA SER A 79 6.21 9.13 3.11
C SER A 79 5.12 9.22 2.04
N ARG A 80 4.12 8.34 2.14
CA ARG A 80 2.93 8.39 1.27
C ARG A 80 1.71 7.83 2.01
N VAL A 81 0.59 8.50 1.83
CA VAL A 81 -0.74 7.99 2.19
C VAL A 81 -1.50 7.70 0.91
N GLU A 82 -2.14 6.54 0.84
CA GLU A 82 -2.93 6.10 -0.31
C GLU A 82 -4.17 5.39 0.20
N THR A 83 -5.33 5.60 -0.41
CA THR A 83 -6.57 4.94 0.01
C THR A 83 -7.48 4.73 -1.17
N GLU A 84 -8.23 3.63 -1.15
CA GLU A 84 -9.31 3.35 -2.08
C GLU A 84 -10.51 2.84 -1.29
N ASN A 85 -11.67 3.43 -1.56
CA ASN A 85 -12.93 3.12 -0.87
C ASN A 85 -14.06 3.12 -1.89
N GLY A 86 -15.02 2.23 -1.69
CA GLY A 86 -16.12 2.08 -2.61
C GLY A 86 -17.40 1.60 -1.95
N LEU A 87 -18.51 1.96 -2.59
CA LEU A 87 -19.80 1.33 -2.41
C LEU A 87 -19.97 0.29 -3.51
N TYR A 88 -20.36 -0.93 -3.14
CA TYR A 88 -20.51 -2.00 -4.10
C TYR A 88 -21.69 -2.92 -3.74
N LEU A 89 -22.26 -3.52 -4.77
CA LEU A 89 -23.35 -4.48 -4.67
C LEU A 89 -22.82 -5.87 -4.35
N VAL A 90 -23.50 -6.59 -3.47
CA VAL A 90 -23.28 -8.01 -3.19
C VAL A 90 -24.48 -8.77 -3.73
N PRO A 91 -24.31 -9.64 -4.73
CA PRO A 91 -25.40 -10.43 -5.31
C PRO A 91 -25.85 -11.57 -4.39
#